data_AF-A0A9D7UH69-F1
#
_entry.id   AF-A0A9D7UH69-F1
#
_cell.length_a   1.000
_cell.length_b   1.000
_cell.length_c   1.000
_cell.angle_alpha   90.00
_cell.angle_beta   90.00
_cell.angle_gamma   90.00
#
_symmetry.space_group_name_H-M   'P 1'
#
loop_
_entity.id
_entity.type
_entity.pdbx_description
1 polymer ?
#
loop_
_entity_poly.entity_id
_entity_poly.type
_entity_poly.pdbx_seq_one_letter_code
_entity_poly.pdbx_strand_id
1 'polypeptide(L)' 'MRHKQMYGPSAKTPSTWFPGAEIASSITAECFQHLDAPVIRLAPPDIPIPYNKGMMDAVIPTVERVATELRELLAF' A
#
# COMPACT_ATOMS: atom_id res chain seq x y z
N MET A 1 15.73 -19.67 -26.77
CA MET A 1 14.28 -19.42 -26.66
C MET A 1 13.98 -19.00 -25.23
N ARG A 2 13.80 -17.70 -25.01
CA ARG A 2 13.57 -17.07 -23.72
C ARG A 2 12.05 -17.03 -23.48
N HIS A 3 11.54 -17.83 -22.54
CA HIS A 3 10.17 -17.65 -22.05
C HIS A 3 10.05 -18.36 -20.70
N LYS A 4 9.55 -17.64 -19.67
CA LYS A 4 9.32 -18.06 -18.27
C LYS A 4 10.52 -17.99 -17.32
N GLN A 5 10.88 -16.77 -16.91
CA GLN A 5 11.48 -16.54 -15.60
C GLN A 5 11.04 -15.17 -15.05
N MET A 6 9.74 -14.89 -15.00
CA MET A 6 9.21 -13.67 -14.36
C MET A 6 8.55 -13.91 -13.00
N TYR A 7 8.40 -15.17 -12.56
CA TYR A 7 7.76 -15.47 -11.28
C TYR A 7 8.49 -16.63 -10.58
N GLY A 8 9.41 -16.29 -9.66
CA GLY A 8 9.96 -17.22 -8.67
C GLY A 8 9.09 -17.26 -7.40
N PRO A 9 9.29 -18.22 -6.47
CA PRO A 9 8.41 -18.52 -5.32
C PRO A 9 8.35 -17.43 -4.23
N SER A 10 8.80 -16.20 -4.52
CA SER A 10 8.74 -15.03 -3.64
C SER A 10 8.55 -13.78 -4.50
N ALA A 11 7.51 -13.76 -5.34
CA ALA A 11 7.06 -12.53 -5.98
C ALA A 11 6.49 -11.61 -4.88
N LYS A 12 7.36 -10.77 -4.30
CA LYS A 12 6.96 -9.70 -3.40
C LYS A 12 6.21 -8.69 -4.25
N THR A 13 4.90 -8.55 -4.07
CA THR A 13 4.20 -7.36 -4.56
C THR A 13 4.52 -6.24 -3.56
N PRO A 14 5.29 -5.21 -3.93
CA PRO A 14 5.55 -4.12 -3.03
C PRO A 14 4.33 -3.19 -2.98
N SER A 15 4.08 -2.60 -1.82
CA SER A 15 3.29 -1.39 -1.63
C SER A 15 3.65 -0.28 -2.62
N THR A 16 4.85 -0.33 -3.21
CA THR A 16 5.33 0.54 -4.31
C THR A 16 4.58 0.35 -5.64
N TRP A 17 4.18 -0.87 -6.00
CA TRP A 17 3.46 -1.17 -7.26
C TRP A 17 1.95 -1.34 -7.04
N PHE A 18 1.45 -0.99 -5.86
CA PHE A 18 0.03 -1.05 -5.53
C PHE A 18 -0.73 0.09 -6.25
N PRO A 19 -2.00 -0.10 -6.67
CA PRO A 19 -2.79 0.95 -7.35
C PRO A 19 -2.85 2.28 -6.59
N GLY A 20 -2.72 2.24 -5.26
CA GLY A 20 -2.64 3.44 -4.43
C GLY A 20 -1.47 4.38 -4.78
N ALA A 21 -0.37 3.87 -5.36
CA ALA A 21 0.75 4.69 -5.79
C ALA A 21 0.41 5.55 -7.02
N GLU A 22 -0.33 4.99 -7.98
CA GLU A 22 -0.84 5.73 -9.15
C GLU A 22 -1.82 6.82 -8.70
N ILE A 23 -2.77 6.46 -7.83
CA ILE A 23 -3.73 7.42 -7.26
C ILE A 23 -3.01 8.57 -6.54
N ALA A 24 -2.04 8.25 -5.67
CA ALA A 24 -1.28 9.27 -4.96
C ALA A 24 -0.46 10.17 -5.90
N SER A 25 0.09 9.60 -6.98
CA SER A 25 0.80 10.36 -8.01
C SER A 25 -0.13 11.32 -8.74
N SER A 26 -1.32 10.88 -9.16
CA SER A 26 -2.30 11.75 -9.83
C SER A 26 -2.77 12.88 -8.93
N ILE A 27 -3.11 12.59 -7.67
CA ILE A 27 -3.51 13.61 -6.69
C ILE A 27 -2.39 14.65 -6.49
N THR A 28 -1.15 14.19 -6.36
CA THR A 28 0.00 15.10 -6.21
C THR A 28 0.25 15.91 -7.47
N ALA A 29 0.09 15.34 -8.66
CA ALA A 29 0.32 16.04 -9.92
C ALA A 29 -0.75 17.12 -10.19
N GLU A 30 -2.01 16.83 -9.88
CA GLU A 30 -3.16 17.66 -10.28
C GLU A 30 -3.69 18.55 -9.15
N CYS A 31 -3.52 18.15 -7.90
CA CYS A 31 -4.19 18.77 -6.74
C CYS A 31 -3.24 19.24 -5.63
N PHE A 32 -1.92 19.24 -5.81
CA PHE A 32 -0.95 19.54 -4.73
C PHE A 32 -1.27 20.80 -3.91
N GLN A 33 -1.62 21.90 -4.58
CA GLN A 33 -1.93 23.18 -3.92
C GLN A 33 -3.25 23.20 -3.14
N HIS A 34 -4.08 22.16 -3.29
CA HIS A 34 -5.37 22.01 -2.62
C HIS A 34 -5.32 21.06 -1.42
N LEU A 35 -4.14 20.50 -1.10
CA LEU A 35 -3.98 19.55 -0.01
C LEU A 35 -3.65 20.26 1.30
N ASP A 36 -4.50 20.08 2.31
CA ASP A 36 -4.23 20.54 3.68
C ASP A 36 -3.23 19.64 4.42
N ALA A 37 -3.04 18.40 3.93
CA ALA A 37 -2.19 17.38 4.52
C ALA A 37 -1.55 16.49 3.42
N PRO A 38 -0.42 15.81 3.69
CA PRO A 38 0.26 14.98 2.70
C PRO A 38 -0.55 13.75 2.32
N VAL A 39 -0.40 13.28 1.07
CA VAL A 39 -1.01 12.01 0.64
C VAL A 39 -0.26 10.84 1.28
N ILE A 40 -0.95 10.10 2.15
CA ILE A 40 -0.46 8.86 2.77
C ILE A 40 -1.11 7.63 2.14
N ARG A 41 -0.44 6.47 2.24
CA ARG A 41 -0.95 5.20 1.72
C ARG A 41 -0.84 4.11 2.77
N LEU A 42 -1.95 3.40 2.98
CA LEU A 42 -1.99 2.21 3.81
C LEU A 42 -2.10 0.97 2.93
N ALA A 43 -1.09 0.10 3.03
CA ALA A 43 -1.01 -1.13 2.28
C ALA A 43 -0.34 -2.23 3.13
N PRO A 44 -0.52 -3.51 2.78
CA PRO A 44 0.29 -4.58 3.32
C PRO A 44 1.79 -4.32 3.10
N PRO A 45 2.67 -4.82 3.99
CA PRO A 45 4.11 -4.68 3.84
C PRO A 45 4.65 -5.44 2.62
N ASP A 46 5.84 -5.05 2.15
CA ASP A 46 6.53 -5.59 0.98
C ASP A 46 7.12 -6.99 1.23
N ILE A 47 6.25 -7.95 1.51
CA ILE A 47 6.60 -9.33 1.82
C ILE A 47 5.77 -10.29 0.97
N PRO A 48 6.23 -11.54 0.77
CA PRO A 48 5.38 -12.56 0.17
C PRO A 48 4.10 -12.73 0.98
N ILE A 49 2.95 -12.75 0.30
CA ILE A 49 1.65 -12.86 0.95
C ILE A 49 1.54 -14.22 1.64
N PRO A 50 1.31 -14.26 2.96
CA PRO A 50 1.21 -15.52 3.70
C PRO A 50 -0.01 -16.33 3.24
N TYR A 51 0.09 -17.67 3.31
CA TYR A 51 -1.07 -18.53 3.08
C TYR A 51 -1.85 -18.83 4.37
N ASN A 52 -1.14 -18.85 5.51
CA ASN A 52 -1.76 -19.12 6.80
C ASN A 52 -2.63 -17.92 7.23
N LYS A 53 -3.87 -18.21 7.67
CA LYS A 53 -4.83 -17.18 8.09
C LYS A 53 -4.29 -16.24 9.17
N GLY A 54 -3.67 -16.76 10.23
CA GLY A 54 -3.15 -15.93 11.31
C GLY A 54 -2.03 -14.98 10.86
N MET A 55 -1.21 -15.41 9.90
CA MET A 55 -0.21 -14.54 9.29
C MET A 55 -0.83 -13.54 8.30
N MET A 56 -1.91 -13.92 7.61
CA MET A 56 -2.68 -13.00 6.77
C MET A 56 -3.31 -11.87 7.59
N ASP A 57 -3.92 -12.22 8.72
CA ASP A 57 -4.53 -11.26 9.64
C ASP A 57 -3.48 -10.25 10.17
N ALA A 58 -2.21 -10.64 10.27
CA ALA A 58 -1.13 -9.77 10.70
C ALA A 58 -0.62 -8.79 9.63
N VAL A 59 -0.90 -9.03 8.34
CA VAL A 59 -0.39 -8.21 7.22
C VAL A 59 -1.46 -7.36 6.57
N ILE A 60 -2.73 -7.74 6.73
CA ILE A 60 -3.87 -6.99 6.21
C ILE A 60 -4.14 -5.78 7.13
N PRO A 61 -4.27 -4.56 6.57
CA PRO A 61 -4.67 -3.40 7.35
C PRO A 61 -6.04 -3.62 8.02
N THR A 62 -6.13 -3.36 9.32
CA THR A 62 -7.38 -3.47 10.08
C THR A 62 -8.14 -2.14 10.11
N VAL A 63 -9.42 -2.19 10.47
CA VAL A 63 -10.28 -1.00 10.61
C VAL A 63 -9.70 -0.05 11.67
N GLU A 64 -9.18 -0.60 12.77
CA GLU A 64 -8.58 0.18 13.85
C GLU A 64 -7.35 0.93 13.37
N ARG A 65 -6.48 0.25 12.59
CA ARG A 65 -5.31 0.88 11.99
C ARG A 65 -5.71 2.01 11.05
N VAL A 66 -6.69 1.77 10.16
CA VAL A 66 -7.20 2.82 9.26
C VAL A 66 -7.73 4.02 10.05
N ALA A 67 -8.51 3.78 11.10
CA ALA A 67 -9.06 4.85 11.93
C ALA A 67 -7.97 5.65 12.67
N THR A 68 -6.92 5.00 13.16
CA THR A 68 -5.77 5.69 13.80
C THR A 68 -5.06 6.60 12.81
N GLU A 69 -4.69 6.07 11.65
CA GLU A 69 -3.93 6.80 10.62
C GLU A 69 -4.75 7.97 10.05
N LEU A 70 -6.07 7.83 9.92
CA LEU A 70 -6.96 8.94 9.55
C LEU A 70 -6.97 10.05 10.60
N ARG A 71 -6.99 9.71 11.90
CA ARG A 71 -6.93 10.72 12.97
C ARG A 71 -5.59 11.44 12.99
N GLU A 72 -4.50 10.72 12.76
CA GLU A 72 -3.16 11.31 12.65
C GLU A 72 -3.06 12.23 11.43
N LEU A 73 -3.62 11.84 10.29
CA LEU A 73 -3.64 12.67 9.08
C LEU A 73 -4.46 13.96 9.26
N LEU A 74 -5.60 13.88 9.95
CA LEU A 74 -6.44 15.04 10.25
C LEU A 74 -5.78 16.03 11.25
N ALA A 75 -4.70 15.62 11.91
CA ALA A 75 -3.95 16.42 12.88
C ALA A 75 -2.65 17.02 12.32
N PHE A 76 -2.41 16.88 11.01
CA PHE A 76 -1.27 17.49 10.30
C PHE A 76 -1.34 19.02 10.29
#